data_AF-A0A925JXV6-F1
#
_entry.id   AF-A0A925JXV6-F1
#
_cell.length_a   1.000
_cell.length_b   1.000
_cell.length_c   1.000
_cell.angle_alpha   90.00
_cell.angle_beta   90.00
_cell.angle_gamma   90.00
#
_symmetry.space_group_name_H-M   'P 1'
#
loop_
_entity.id
_entity.type
_entity.pdbx_description
1 polymer ?
#
loop_
_entity_poly.entity_id
_entity_poly.type
_entity_poly.pdbx_seq_one_letter_code
_entity_poly.pdbx_strand_id
1 'polypeptide(L)'
;MMKRLTRNYDFDESQIISACAQRFDGWRFIEDTGFNPDVALSYFFETGLWDATREELLATFFVLARAFRWSLEYEPNHGRYWRAYRTLFLSLCGESVTEKYKHSALHDEWIITFAPRLADHLRRVAEIHYQTRKLLQMVD
;
A
#
# COMPACT_ATOMS: atom_id res chain seq x y z
N MET A 1 -29.02 2.71 -21.50
CA MET A 1 -27.57 3.00 -21.70
C MET A 1 -27.13 3.97 -20.59
N MET A 2 -26.65 3.46 -19.46
CA MET A 2 -26.18 4.30 -18.35
C MET A 2 -24.80 4.87 -18.68
N LYS A 3 -24.71 6.18 -18.88
CA LYS A 3 -23.43 6.90 -18.85
C LYS A 3 -22.91 6.82 -17.41
N ARG A 4 -21.90 5.98 -17.14
CA ARG A 4 -21.12 6.06 -15.91
C ARG A 4 -20.48 7.44 -15.88
N LEU A 5 -20.96 8.29 -14.97
CA LEU A 5 -20.28 9.53 -14.59
C LEU A 5 -18.95 9.14 -13.95
N THR A 6 -17.89 9.03 -14.73
CA THR A 6 -16.53 9.02 -14.20
C THR A 6 -16.26 10.42 -13.68
N ARG A 7 -16.65 10.69 -12.43
CA ARG A 7 -16.12 11.85 -11.70
C ARG A 7 -14.60 11.70 -11.71
N ASN A 8 -13.89 12.61 -12.37
CA ASN A 8 -12.45 12.77 -12.23
C ASN A 8 -12.19 13.26 -10.79
N TYR A 9 -12.09 12.33 -9.85
CA TYR A 9 -11.40 12.60 -8.59
C TYR A 9 -9.92 12.35 -8.84
N ASP A 10 -9.10 13.39 -8.67
CA ASP A 10 -7.67 13.21 -8.50
C ASP A 10 -7.45 12.75 -7.05
N PHE A 11 -7.36 11.43 -6.86
CA PHE A 11 -6.99 10.85 -5.57
C PHE A 11 -5.58 11.27 -5.20
N ASP A 12 -5.34 11.60 -3.93
CA ASP A 12 -3.99 11.81 -3.43
C ASP A 12 -3.24 10.46 -3.28
N GLU A 13 -1.93 10.53 -3.05
CA GLU A 13 -1.09 9.34 -2.87
C GLU A 13 -1.59 8.45 -1.72
N SER A 14 -1.94 9.04 -0.59
CA SER A 14 -2.37 8.31 0.60
C SER A 14 -3.65 7.52 0.34
N GLN A 15 -4.60 8.11 -0.39
CA GLN A 15 -5.87 7.49 -0.76
C GLN A 15 -5.65 6.30 -1.69
N ILE A 16 -4.81 6.48 -2.73
CA ILE A 16 -4.49 5.44 -3.70
C ILE A 16 -3.86 4.23 -3.00
N ILE A 17 -2.80 4.48 -2.22
CA ILE A 17 -2.03 3.42 -1.57
C ILE A 17 -2.91 2.71 -0.51
N SER A 18 -3.67 3.47 0.27
CA SER A 18 -4.53 2.91 1.33
C SER A 18 -5.71 2.11 0.81
N ALA A 19 -6.31 2.52 -0.31
CA ALA A 19 -7.34 1.71 -0.96
C ALA A 19 -6.76 0.38 -1.46
N CYS A 20 -5.55 0.41 -2.01
CA CYS A 20 -4.86 -0.80 -2.46
C CYS A 20 -4.47 -1.74 -1.31
N ALA A 21 -4.10 -1.22 -0.14
CA ALA A 21 -3.74 -2.05 1.01
C ALA A 21 -4.98 -2.72 1.63
N GLN A 22 -6.08 -1.98 1.72
CA GLN A 22 -7.28 -2.41 2.44
C GLN A 22 -8.15 -3.45 1.72
N ARG A 23 -7.82 -3.80 0.47
CA ARG A 23 -8.45 -4.93 -0.23
C ARG A 23 -8.12 -6.30 0.39
N PHE A 24 -7.08 -6.36 1.23
CA PHE A 24 -6.65 -7.54 1.97
C PHE A 24 -7.06 -7.42 3.44
N ASP A 25 -7.63 -8.48 4.01
CA ASP A 25 -7.94 -8.60 5.43
C ASP A 25 -6.69 -9.08 6.19
N GLY A 26 -5.84 -8.12 6.56
CA GLY A 26 -4.58 -8.40 7.25
C GLY A 26 -4.77 -8.93 8.66
N TRP A 27 -5.83 -8.52 9.37
CA TRP A 27 -6.08 -9.02 10.73
C TRP A 27 -6.41 -10.50 10.71
N ARG A 28 -7.33 -10.93 9.85
CA ARG A 28 -7.65 -12.35 9.71
C ARG A 28 -6.44 -13.19 9.32
N PHE A 29 -5.61 -12.68 8.40
CA PHE A 29 -4.39 -13.40 8.00
C PHE A 29 -3.41 -13.58 9.18
N ILE A 30 -3.18 -12.51 9.94
CA ILE A 30 -2.28 -12.53 11.10
C ILE A 30 -2.80 -13.49 12.17
N GLU A 31 -4.11 -13.45 12.47
CA GLU A 31 -4.75 -14.36 13.42
C GLU A 31 -4.62 -15.82 12.99
N ASP A 32 -4.83 -16.12 11.71
CA ASP A 32 -4.80 -17.49 11.18
C ASP A 32 -3.37 -18.08 11.08
N THR A 33 -2.34 -17.24 10.92
CA THR A 33 -0.97 -17.69 10.60
C THR A 33 0.05 -17.43 11.69
N GLY A 34 -0.23 -16.52 12.63
CA GLY A 34 0.75 -16.03 13.59
C GLY A 34 1.85 -15.17 12.97
N PHE A 35 1.71 -14.74 11.71
CA PHE A 35 2.66 -13.86 11.06
C PHE A 35 2.81 -12.53 11.82
N ASN A 36 4.04 -12.04 11.94
CA ASN A 36 4.35 -10.77 12.60
C ASN A 36 4.83 -9.70 11.59
N PRO A 37 3.97 -8.75 11.21
CA PRO A 37 4.32 -7.64 10.31
C PRO A 37 5.47 -6.76 10.79
N ASP A 38 5.63 -6.60 12.11
CA ASP A 38 6.68 -5.74 12.68
C ASP A 38 8.07 -6.30 12.41
N VAL A 39 8.20 -7.64 12.33
CA VAL A 39 9.45 -8.30 11.96
C VAL A 39 9.79 -8.02 10.50
N ALA A 40 8.81 -8.15 9.58
CA ALA A 40 9.01 -7.85 8.17
C ALA A 40 9.35 -6.37 7.92
N LEU A 41 8.68 -5.46 8.65
CA LEU A 41 9.00 -4.03 8.61
C LEU A 41 10.40 -3.72 9.13
N SER A 42 10.79 -4.32 10.26
CA SER A 42 12.12 -4.11 10.84
C SER A 42 13.21 -4.58 9.87
N TYR A 43 13.03 -5.76 9.28
CA TYR A 43 13.94 -6.27 8.25
C TYR A 43 14.04 -5.33 7.04
N PHE A 44 12.92 -4.80 6.56
CA PHE A 44 12.93 -3.80 5.47
C PHE A 44 13.63 -2.51 5.86
N PHE A 45 13.48 -2.04 7.10
CA PHE A 45 14.16 -0.83 7.55
C PHE A 45 15.68 -1.02 7.67
N GLU A 46 16.13 -2.22 8.03
CA GLU A 46 17.55 -2.55 8.15
C GLU A 46 18.21 -2.78 6.77
N THR A 47 17.52 -3.50 5.87
CA THR A 47 18.12 -4.00 4.62
C THR A 47 17.67 -3.25 3.38
N GLY A 48 16.53 -2.56 3.45
CA GLY A 48 15.83 -2.00 2.29
C GLY A 48 15.16 -3.05 1.39
N LEU A 49 15.13 -4.31 1.80
CA LEU A 49 14.57 -5.45 1.06
C LEU A 49 13.40 -6.07 1.82
N TRP A 50 12.50 -6.71 1.09
CA TRP A 50 11.42 -7.51 1.65
C TRP A 50 11.81 -8.98 1.64
N ASP A 51 11.75 -9.63 2.80
CA ASP A 51 11.95 -11.07 2.96
C ASP A 51 10.69 -11.69 3.58
N ALA A 52 9.64 -11.79 2.76
CA ALA A 52 8.37 -12.38 3.14
C ALA A 52 7.62 -12.85 1.90
N THR A 53 6.68 -13.78 2.09
CA THR A 53 5.75 -14.23 1.05
C THR A 53 4.79 -13.10 0.64
N ARG A 54 4.13 -13.26 -0.51
CA ARG A 54 3.19 -12.24 -1.02
C ARG A 54 2.08 -11.92 -0.02
N GLU A 55 1.48 -12.94 0.60
CA GLU A 55 0.40 -12.76 1.58
C GLU A 55 0.89 -12.04 2.84
N GLU A 56 2.11 -12.34 3.30
CA GLU A 56 2.75 -11.65 4.41
C GLU A 56 3.06 -10.18 4.09
N LEU A 57 3.46 -9.89 2.85
CA LEU A 57 3.64 -8.51 2.36
C LEU A 57 2.30 -7.77 2.25
N LEU A 58 1.23 -8.43 1.80
CA LEU A 58 -0.12 -7.86 1.80
C LEU A 58 -0.62 -7.57 3.22
N ALA A 59 -0.35 -8.47 4.18
CA ALA A 59 -0.67 -8.24 5.58
C ALA A 59 0.12 -7.06 6.16
N THR A 60 1.41 -6.98 5.87
CA THR A 60 2.27 -5.85 6.27
C THR A 60 1.78 -4.54 5.65
N PHE A 61 1.35 -4.58 4.39
CA PHE A 61 0.81 -3.43 3.68
C PHE A 61 -0.49 -2.93 4.31
N PHE A 62 -1.38 -3.86 4.65
CA PHE A 62 -2.61 -3.56 5.40
C PHE A 62 -2.30 -2.92 6.77
N VAL A 63 -1.37 -3.48 7.55
CA VAL A 63 -1.01 -2.92 8.86
C VAL A 63 -0.47 -1.50 8.74
N LEU A 64 0.38 -1.22 7.75
CA LEU A 64 0.84 0.16 7.49
C LEU A 64 -0.32 1.10 7.17
N ALA A 65 -1.28 0.68 6.35
CA ALA A 65 -2.46 1.51 6.06
C ALA A 65 -3.26 1.85 7.33
N ARG A 66 -3.37 0.91 8.26
CA ARG A 66 -3.97 1.15 9.57
C ARG A 66 -3.12 2.09 10.42
N ALA A 67 -1.80 1.90 10.45
CA ALA A 67 -0.90 2.77 11.19
C ALA A 67 -0.97 4.21 10.69
N PHE A 68 -0.96 4.47 9.38
CA PHE A 68 -1.12 5.83 8.82
C PHE A 68 -2.44 6.51 9.21
N ARG A 69 -3.49 5.74 9.53
CA ARG A 69 -4.75 6.28 10.01
C ARG A 69 -4.75 6.62 11.51
N TRP A 70 -3.93 5.95 12.33
CA TRP A 70 -4.07 6.01 13.79
C TRP A 70 -2.81 6.37 14.57
N SER A 71 -1.63 6.06 14.05
CA SER A 71 -0.34 6.21 14.76
C SER A 71 0.77 6.87 13.94
N LEU A 72 0.61 6.96 12.62
CA LEU A 72 1.58 7.56 11.69
C LEU A 72 0.97 8.71 10.87
N GLU A 73 -0.12 9.32 11.36
CA GLU A 73 -0.82 10.42 10.65
C GLU A 73 0.11 11.60 10.31
N TYR A 74 1.06 11.91 11.20
CA TYR A 74 2.03 13.00 11.05
C TYR A 74 3.40 12.54 10.57
N GLU A 75 3.54 11.28 10.14
CA GLU A 75 4.81 10.77 9.64
C GLU A 75 5.22 11.57 8.39
N PRO A 76 6.43 12.17 8.37
CA PRO A 76 6.90 12.93 7.22
C PRO A 76 6.90 12.07 5.96
N ASN A 77 6.42 12.60 4.84
CA ASN A 77 6.39 11.94 3.53
C ASN A 77 7.71 11.24 3.15
N HIS A 78 8.85 11.79 3.56
CA HIS A 78 10.18 11.23 3.28
C HIS A 78 10.68 10.22 4.31
N GLY A 79 9.87 9.91 5.32
CA GLY A 79 10.19 8.96 6.37
C GLY A 79 10.24 7.51 5.89
N ARG A 80 10.84 6.65 6.72
CA ARG A 80 11.05 5.22 6.40
C ARG A 80 9.74 4.46 6.21
N TYR A 81 8.68 4.82 6.94
CA TYR A 81 7.38 4.16 6.82
C TYR A 81 6.72 4.48 5.47
N TRP A 82 6.77 5.72 5.01
CA TRP A 82 6.29 6.08 3.67
C TRP A 82 7.09 5.38 2.57
N ARG A 83 8.40 5.23 2.75
CA ARG A 83 9.23 4.44 1.83
C ARG A 83 8.77 2.99 1.76
N ALA A 84 8.56 2.33 2.90
CA ALA A 84 8.03 0.97 2.96
C ALA A 84 6.66 0.86 2.28
N TYR A 85 5.77 1.79 2.59
CA TYR A 85 4.39 1.81 2.09
C TYR A 85 4.31 1.94 0.57
N ARG A 86 5.13 2.83 0.00
CA ARG A 86 5.27 2.98 -1.45
C ARG A 86 5.89 1.75 -2.11
N THR A 87 6.93 1.16 -1.52
CA THR A 87 7.55 -0.06 -2.08
C THR A 87 6.53 -1.19 -2.13
N LEU A 88 5.73 -1.38 -1.07
CA LEU A 88 4.67 -2.40 -1.06
C LEU A 88 3.61 -2.14 -2.12
N PHE A 89 3.17 -0.88 -2.29
CA PHE A 89 2.23 -0.54 -3.36
C PHE A 89 2.80 -0.88 -4.75
N LEU A 90 4.02 -0.44 -5.04
CA LEU A 90 4.66 -0.66 -6.33
C LEU A 90 4.83 -2.16 -6.64
N SER A 91 5.03 -2.99 -5.61
CA SER A 91 5.14 -4.45 -5.76
C SER A 91 3.79 -5.16 -5.83
N LEU A 92 2.76 -4.69 -5.11
CA LEU A 92 1.55 -5.47 -4.85
C LEU A 92 0.29 -4.93 -5.52
N CYS A 93 0.31 -3.74 -6.14
CA CYS A 93 -0.92 -3.10 -6.64
C CYS A 93 -1.61 -3.86 -7.78
N GLY A 94 -0.88 -4.68 -8.53
CA GLY A 94 -1.43 -5.57 -9.57
C GLY A 94 -1.72 -6.99 -9.12
N GLU A 95 -1.27 -7.40 -7.93
CA GLU A 95 -1.38 -8.78 -7.46
C GLU A 95 -2.80 -9.13 -7.05
N SER A 96 -3.25 -10.37 -7.28
CA SER A 96 -4.55 -10.84 -6.77
C SER A 96 -4.52 -11.05 -5.25
N VAL A 97 -5.59 -10.71 -4.54
CA VAL A 97 -5.78 -11.17 -3.15
C VAL A 97 -6.38 -12.57 -3.13
N THR A 98 -5.83 -13.43 -2.29
CA THR A 98 -6.40 -14.76 -1.97
C THR A 98 -7.82 -14.61 -1.40
N GLU A 99 -8.79 -15.33 -1.99
CA GLU A 99 -10.22 -15.22 -1.65
C GLU A 99 -10.52 -15.27 -0.15
N LYS A 100 -9.85 -16.15 0.60
CA LYS A 100 -10.01 -16.29 2.05
C LYS A 100 -9.77 -14.99 2.82
N TYR A 101 -8.88 -14.14 2.32
CA TYR A 101 -8.45 -12.90 2.97
C TYR A 101 -8.87 -11.66 2.17
N LYS A 102 -9.88 -11.76 1.29
CA LYS A 102 -10.46 -10.58 0.64
C LYS A 102 -11.39 -9.85 1.60
N HIS A 103 -11.18 -8.55 1.75
CA HIS A 103 -12.16 -7.69 2.39
C HIS A 103 -13.19 -7.21 1.36
N SER A 104 -14.26 -7.99 1.12
CA SER A 104 -15.15 -7.88 -0.05
C SER A 104 -15.53 -6.45 -0.45
N ALA A 105 -16.05 -5.63 0.47
CA ALA A 105 -16.46 -4.26 0.15
C ALA A 105 -15.31 -3.35 -0.31
N LEU A 106 -14.13 -3.45 0.32
CA LEU A 106 -12.96 -2.63 0.03
C LEU A 106 -12.22 -3.15 -1.22
N HIS A 107 -12.27 -4.46 -1.44
CA HIS A 107 -11.83 -5.07 -2.68
C HIS A 107 -12.68 -4.59 -3.87
N ASP A 108 -14.00 -4.58 -3.74
CA ASP A 108 -14.89 -4.11 -4.81
C ASP A 108 -14.70 -2.62 -5.09
N GLU A 109 -14.53 -1.80 -4.04
CA GLU A 109 -14.17 -0.39 -4.18
C GLU A 109 -12.86 -0.21 -4.95
N TRP A 110 -11.82 -0.97 -4.62
CA TRP A 110 -10.55 -0.95 -5.36
C TRP A 110 -10.77 -1.24 -6.85
N ILE A 111 -11.50 -2.31 -7.17
CA ILE A 111 -11.74 -2.74 -8.55
C ILE A 111 -12.57 -1.72 -9.35
N ILE A 112 -13.56 -1.11 -8.72
CA ILE A 112 -14.50 -0.18 -9.40
C ILE A 112 -13.90 1.22 -9.54
N THR A 113 -13.14 1.68 -8.54
CA THR A 113 -12.76 3.10 -8.41
C THR A 113 -11.30 3.35 -8.79
N PHE A 114 -10.37 2.52 -8.33
CA PHE A 114 -8.94 2.79 -8.42
C PHE A 114 -8.23 1.96 -9.50
N ALA A 115 -8.50 0.66 -9.56
CA ALA A 115 -7.91 -0.27 -10.53
C ALA A 115 -8.07 0.18 -12.01
N PRO A 116 -9.17 0.83 -12.45
CA PRO A 116 -9.29 1.30 -13.82
C PRO A 116 -8.24 2.32 -14.24
N ARG A 117 -7.61 3.00 -13.28
CA ARG A 117 -6.54 3.99 -13.49
C ARG A 117 -5.20 3.52 -12.92
N LEU A 118 -5.01 2.21 -12.73
CA LEU A 118 -3.84 1.64 -12.06
C LEU A 118 -2.51 2.11 -12.70
N ALA A 119 -2.44 2.17 -14.03
CA ALA A 119 -1.24 2.64 -14.73
C ALA A 119 -0.86 4.08 -14.36
N ASP A 120 -1.84 4.97 -14.17
CA ASP A 120 -1.61 6.35 -13.76
C ASP A 120 -1.21 6.45 -12.29
N HIS A 121 -1.86 5.65 -11.44
CA HIS A 121 -1.54 5.54 -10.01
C HIS A 121 -0.12 5.03 -9.79
N LEU A 122 0.28 3.99 -10.51
CA LEU A 122 1.64 3.43 -10.45
C LEU A 122 2.67 4.46 -10.88
N ARG A 123 2.46 5.14 -12.01
CA ARG A 123 3.36 6.21 -12.48
C ARG A 123 3.51 7.32 -11.45
N ARG A 124 2.41 7.77 -10.86
CA ARG A 124 2.42 8.84 -9.85
C ARG A 124 3.17 8.44 -8.59
N VAL A 125 2.89 7.26 -8.04
CA VAL A 125 3.56 6.78 -6.81
C VAL A 125 5.04 6.50 -7.07
N ALA A 126 5.40 5.96 -8.24
CA ALA A 126 6.79 5.73 -8.62
C ALA A 126 7.58 7.04 -8.72
N GLU A 127 6.99 8.08 -9.33
CA GLU A 127 7.60 9.41 -9.42
C GLU A 127 7.84 10.01 -8.03
N ILE A 128 6.83 9.99 -7.16
CA ILE A 128 6.97 10.50 -5.78
C ILE A 128 8.06 9.73 -5.03
N HIS A 129 8.04 8.39 -5.11
CA HIS A 129 9.04 7.54 -4.46
C HIS A 129 10.46 7.88 -4.92
N TYR A 130 10.66 8.10 -6.22
CA TYR A 130 11.94 8.48 -6.80
C TYR A 130 12.43 9.85 -6.34
N GLN A 131 11.58 10.87 -6.42
CA GLN A 131 11.94 12.24 -6.02
C GLN A 131 12.29 12.33 -4.54
N THR A 132 11.53 11.65 -3.68
CA THR A 132 11.79 11.62 -2.24
C THR A 132 13.12 10.94 -1.90
N ARG A 133 13.54 9.90 -2.64
CA ARG A 133 14.86 9.27 -2.44
C ARG A 133 16.01 10.16 -2.89
N LYS A 134 15.85 10.88 -4.00
CA LYS A 134 16.86 11.84 -4.46
C LYS A 134 17.11 12.94 -3.44
N LEU A 135 16.04 13.50 -2.86
CA LEU A 135 16.17 14.56 -1.86
C LEU A 135 17.00 14.11 -0.66
N LEU A 136 16.81 12.88 -0.18
CA LEU A 136 17.62 12.35 0.93
C LEU A 136 19.10 12.24 0.56
N GLN A 137 19.42 11.77 -0.66
CA GLN A 137 20.82 11.64 -1.13
C GLN A 137 21.53 12.97 -1.37
N MET A 138 20.79 14.09 -1.41
CA MET A 138 21.36 15.43 -1.60
C MET A 138 21.62 16.17 -0.27
N VAL A 139 21.16 15.62 0.86
CA VAL A 139 21.30 16.22 2.19
C VAL A 139 22.37 15.51 3.03
N ASP A 140 22.88 14.36 2.54
CA ASP A 140 24.05 13.64 3.05
C ASP A 140 25.36 14.11 2.37
#